data_AF-A0AAW5G5S9-F1
#
_entry.id   AF-A0AAW5G5S9-F1
#
_cell.length_a   1.000
_cell.length_b   1.000
_cell.length_c   1.000
_cell.angle_alpha   90.00
_cell.angle_beta   90.00
_cell.angle_gamma   90.00
#
_symmetry.space_group_name_H-M   'P 1'
#
loop_
_entity.id
_entity.type
_entity.pdbx_description
1 polymer ?
#
loop_
_entity_poly.entity_id
_entity_poly.type
_entity_poly.pdbx_seq_one_letter_code
_entity_poly.pdbx_strand_id
1 'polypeptide(L)' 'MKRIAVIALGAVTFGLLAGCSSQTSRMAECEAQGISRDTCYIAEKNRQATINASAEKQALENAAHAVR' A
#
# COMPACT_ATOMS: atom_id res chain seq x y z
N MET A 1 11.10 5.73 31.90
CA MET A 1 10.36 4.70 31.13
C MET A 1 9.19 5.28 30.33
N LYS A 2 8.22 6.01 30.91
CA LYS A 2 7.08 6.60 30.17
C LYS A 2 7.46 7.49 28.97
N ARG A 3 8.51 8.31 29.07
CA ARG A 3 8.97 9.19 27.98
C ARG A 3 9.56 8.44 26.78
N ILE A 4 10.25 7.33 27.05
CA ILE A 4 10.82 6.47 26.01
C ILE A 4 9.70 5.73 25.27
N ALA A 5 8.67 5.27 25.99
CA ALA A 5 7.50 4.62 25.39
C ALA A 5 6.71 5.55 24.45
N VAL A 6 6.57 6.84 24.78
CA VAL A 6 5.88 7.83 23.93
C VAL A 6 6.68 8.13 22.65
N ILE A 7 8.01 8.24 22.74
CA ILE A 7 8.88 8.46 21.58
C ILE A 7 8.86 7.23 20.66
N ALA A 8 8.89 6.02 21.24
CA ALA A 8 8.80 4.78 20.47
C ALA A 8 7.44 4.65 19.75
N LEU A 9 6.33 4.97 20.42
CA LEU A 9 5.00 4.96 19.79
C LEU A 9 4.91 5.98 18.66
N GLY A 10 5.45 7.18 18.86
CA GLY A 10 5.49 8.22 17.83
C GLY A 10 6.32 7.81 16.62
N ALA A 11 7.47 7.20 16.81
CA ALA A 11 8.31 6.73 15.71
C ALA A 11 7.60 5.67 14.85
N VAL A 12 6.82 4.77 15.48
CA VAL A 12 6.03 3.75 14.76
C VAL A 12 4.93 4.40 13.92
N THR A 13 4.20 5.38 14.45
CA THR A 13 3.12 6.03 13.68
C THR A 13 3.66 6.79 12.48
N PHE A 14 4.76 7.53 12.62
CA PHE A 14 5.42 8.21 11.49
C PHE A 14 5.99 7.23 10.45
N GLY A 15 6.52 6.08 10.88
CA GLY A 15 7.02 5.05 9.97
C GLY A 15 5.93 4.41 9.10
N LEU A 16 4.70 4.27 9.62
CA LEU A 16 3.58 3.70 8.86
C LEU A 16 3.09 4.62 7.73
N LEU A 17 3.23 5.93 7.87
CA LEU A 17 2.82 6.92 6.86
C LEU A 17 3.79 6.98 5.67
N ALA A 18 5.04 6.55 5.84
CA ALA A 18 6.02 6.49 4.75
C ALA A 18 5.67 5.45 3.67
N GLY A 19 4.73 4.53 3.94
CA GLY A 19 4.28 3.51 2.98
C GLY A 19 3.27 4.02 1.94
N CYS A 20 2.71 5.21 2.12
CA CYS A 20 1.73 5.78 1.18
C CYS A 20 2.44 6.52 0.02
N SER A 21 2.87 5.78 -1.00
CA SER A 21 3.28 6.39 -2.28
C SER A 21 2.06 6.69 -3.16
N SER A 22 2.12 7.80 -3.90
CA SER A 22 1.13 8.07 -4.95
C SER A 22 1.41 7.23 -6.19
N GLN A 23 0.40 7.02 -7.03
CA GLN A 23 0.59 6.35 -8.32
C GLN A 23 1.64 7.07 -9.18
N THR A 24 1.59 8.41 -9.22
CA THR A 24 2.53 9.25 -9.95
C THR A 24 3.96 9.06 -9.46
N SER A 25 4.16 9.00 -8.15
CA SER A 25 5.49 8.78 -7.54
C SER A 25 6.08 7.42 -7.96
N ARG A 26 5.27 6.36 -7.92
CA ARG A 26 5.71 5.01 -8.34
C ARG A 26 6.01 4.93 -9.82
N MET A 27 5.21 5.57 -10.67
CA MET A 27 5.46 5.65 -12.11
C MET A 27 6.77 6.37 -12.40
N ALA A 28 6.99 7.54 -11.78
CA ALA A 28 8.22 8.30 -11.94
C ALA A 28 9.46 7.54 -11.47
N GLU A 29 9.37 6.84 -10.34
CA GLU A 29 10.46 6.00 -9.82
C GLU A 29 10.75 4.80 -10.72
N CYS A 30 9.72 4.18 -11.28
CA CYS A 30 9.86 3.09 -12.26
C CYS A 30 10.53 3.58 -13.56
N GLU A 31 10.10 4.71 -14.11
CA GLU A 31 10.72 5.30 -15.30
C GLU A 31 12.17 5.74 -15.03
N ALA A 32 12.48 6.24 -13.83
CA ALA A 32 13.83 6.63 -13.42
C ALA A 32 14.82 5.44 -13.35
N GLN A 33 14.31 4.21 -13.27
CA GLN A 33 15.12 2.98 -13.38
C GLN A 33 15.45 2.61 -14.84
N GLY A 34 15.03 3.42 -15.82
CA GLY A 34 15.20 3.15 -17.24
C GLY A 34 14.16 2.17 -17.81
N ILE A 35 13.10 1.88 -17.06
CA ILE A 35 12.00 1.03 -17.50
C ILE A 35 11.07 1.85 -18.41
N SER A 36 10.57 1.24 -19.49
CA SER A 36 9.64 1.93 -20.38
C SER A 36 8.34 2.31 -19.66
N ARG A 37 7.77 3.46 -20.02
CA ARG A 37 6.49 3.95 -19.46
C ARG A 37 5.37 2.91 -19.57
N ASP A 38 5.30 2.17 -20.68
CA ASP A 38 4.27 1.15 -20.88
C ASP A 38 4.46 -0.04 -19.93
N THR A 39 5.71 -0.47 -19.71
CA THR A 39 6.03 -1.51 -18.72
C THR A 39 5.67 -1.05 -17.30
N CYS A 40 6.02 0.19 -16.94
CA CYS A 40 5.65 0.77 -15.66
C CYS A 40 4.12 0.86 -15.49
N TYR A 41 3.40 1.22 -16.55
CA TYR A 41 1.95 1.32 -16.54
C TYR A 41 1.29 -0.06 -16.30
N ILE A 42 1.77 -1.10 -16.99
CA ILE A 42 1.29 -2.47 -16.80
C ILE A 42 1.58 -2.95 -15.37
N ALA A 43 2.78 -2.70 -14.85
CA ALA A 43 3.15 -3.07 -13.49
C ALA A 43 2.22 -2.42 -12.45
N GLU A 44 1.94 -1.12 -12.60
CA GLU A 44 1.04 -0.40 -11.69
C GLU A 44 -0.42 -0.88 -11.82
N LYS A 45 -0.88 -1.22 -13.03
CA LYS A 45 -2.20 -1.85 -13.23
C LYS A 45 -2.31 -3.18 -12.51
N ASN A 46 -1.28 -4.03 -12.61
CA ASN A 46 -1.22 -5.31 -11.91
C ASN A 46 -1.21 -5.13 -10.39
N ARG A 47 -0.49 -4.12 -9.90
CA ARG A 47 -0.50 -3.74 -8.48
C ARG A 47 -1.91 -3.38 -8.00
N GLN A 48 -2.62 -2.53 -8.76
CA GLN A 48 -3.98 -2.14 -8.42
C GLN A 48 -4.96 -3.32 -8.46
N ALA A 49 -4.84 -4.19 -9.46
CA ALA A 49 -5.66 -5.40 -9.56
C ALA A 49 -5.45 -6.32 -8.34
N THR A 50 -4.21 -6.49 -7.90
CA THR A 50 -3.89 -7.31 -6.72
C THR A 50 -4.50 -6.73 -5.44
N ILE A 51 -4.44 -5.41 -5.28
CA ILE A 51 -5.05 -4.72 -4.13
C ILE A 51 -6.56 -4.92 -4.14
N ASN A 52 -7.21 -4.70 -5.29
CA ASN A 52 -8.65 -4.88 -5.43
C ASN A 52 -9.05 -6.32 -5.11
N ALA A 53 -8.35 -7.32 -5.66
CA ALA A 53 -8.62 -8.72 -5.39
C ALA A 53 -8.50 -9.05 -3.88
N SER A 54 -7.51 -8.50 -3.20
CA SER A 54 -7.35 -8.69 -1.74
C SER A 54 -8.48 -8.04 -0.95
N ALA A 55 -8.91 -6.84 -1.35
CA ALA A 55 -10.02 -6.13 -0.73
C ALA A 55 -11.36 -6.84 -0.96
N GLU A 56 -11.61 -7.33 -2.17
CA GLU A 56 -12.78 -8.12 -2.54
C GLU A 56 -12.85 -9.41 -1.71
N LYS A 57 -11.74 -10.14 -1.59
CA LYS A 57 -11.67 -11.34 -0.73
C LYS A 57 -12.05 -11.01 0.72
N GLN A 58 -11.45 -9.97 1.30
CA GLN A 58 -11.75 -9.57 2.67
C GLN A 58 -13.22 -9.14 2.82
N ALA A 59 -13.77 -8.43 1.84
CA ALA A 59 -15.17 -8.03 1.84
C ALA A 59 -16.12 -9.25 1.83
N LEU A 60 -15.80 -10.28 1.03
CA LEU A 60 -16.56 -11.53 0.99
C LEU A 60 -16.48 -12.31 2.31
N GLU A 61 -15.29 -12.41 2.90
CA GLU A 61 -15.11 -13.03 4.22
C GLU A 61 -15.92 -12.28 5.29
N ASN A 62 -15.82 -10.96 5.33
CA ASN A 62 -16.58 -10.12 6.28
C ASN A 62 -18.09 -10.27 6.08
N ALA A 63 -18.57 -10.32 4.83
CA ALA A 63 -19.98 -10.54 4.52
C ALA A 63 -20.45 -11.93 4.99
N ALA A 64 -19.64 -12.97 4.80
CA ALA A 64 -19.93 -14.31 5.28
C ALA A 64 -19.99 -14.40 6.81
N HIS A 65 -19.14 -13.63 7.51
CA HIS A 65 -19.18 -13.51 8.97
C HIS A 65 -20.40 -12.73 9.48
N ALA A 66 -20.89 -11.74 8.74
CA ALA A 66 -22.02 -10.90 9.16
C ALA A 66 -23.39 -11.61 9.10
N VAL A 67 -23.50 -12.69 8.32
CA VAL A 67 -24.75 -13.44 8.10
C VAL A 67 -24.79 -14.75 8.91
N ARG A 68 -23.70 -15.10 9.60
CA ARG A 68 -23.58 -16.31 10.43
C ARG A 68 -23.85 -16.00 11.90
#